data_AF-A0A662UR38-F1
#
_entry.id   AF-A0A662UR38-F1
#
_cell.length_a   1.000
_cell.length_b   1.000
_cell.length_c   1.000
_cell.angle_alpha   90.00
_cell.angle_beta   90.00
_cell.angle_gamma   90.00
#
_symmetry.space_group_name_H-M   'P 1'
#
loop_
_entity.id
_entity.type
_entity.pdbx_description
1 polymer ?
#
loop_
_entity_poly.entity_id
_entity_poly.type
_entity_poly.pdbx_seq_one_letter_code
_entity_poly.pdbx_strand_id
1 'polypeptide(L)'
;MNALQIAFISNSPFKDVEVHELVSYIAARHAPTCLITGGDLLIDPAKAVKDVHLLVVSGDMDDVYLTKSARSVNVLLDGRVVNINGFNVAGIGGLEPSQNIRRVVNLVERLKAHVDILVTHFPPRGCLDSVNELGVRRGLLEVSDVCRLLNPSLVLTAHSRRAGVCVLSQGVRVISAGFADELRYVLVKVIRLGKAVSIYARFLKKN
;
A
#
# COMPACT_ATOMS: atom_id res chain seq x y z
N MET A 1 -11.61 -20.41 6.03
CA MET A 1 -10.21 -19.97 5.84
C MET A 1 -10.26 -18.80 4.89
N ASN A 2 -9.74 -17.64 5.27
CA ASN A 2 -9.76 -16.46 4.39
C ASN A 2 -8.35 -16.26 3.83
N ALA A 3 -8.25 -16.01 2.53
CA ALA A 3 -7.01 -15.70 1.86
C ALA A 3 -7.19 -14.47 0.97
N LEU A 4 -6.14 -13.67 0.89
CA LEU A 4 -6.06 -12.46 0.09
C LEU A 4 -4.73 -12.45 -0.64
N GLN A 5 -4.76 -12.31 -1.97
CA GLN A 5 -3.56 -12.10 -2.78
C GLN A 5 -3.55 -10.66 -3.27
N ILE A 6 -2.57 -9.88 -2.83
CA ILE A 6 -2.39 -8.47 -3.15
C ILE A 6 -1.22 -8.35 -4.11
N ALA A 7 -1.41 -7.66 -5.22
CA ALA A 7 -0.29 -7.07 -5.94
C ALA A 7 -0.06 -5.65 -5.43
N PHE A 8 1.18 -5.31 -5.09
CA PHE A 8 1.53 -3.97 -4.62
C PHE A 8 2.63 -3.37 -5.49
N ILE A 9 2.38 -2.14 -5.95
CA ILE A 9 3.28 -1.32 -6.76
C ILE A 9 3.38 0.09 -6.18
N SER A 10 4.52 0.72 -6.32
CA SER A 10 4.77 2.06 -5.79
C SER A 10 5.82 2.78 -6.61
N ASN A 11 5.74 4.12 -6.67
CA ASN A 11 6.78 5.01 -7.17
C ASN A 11 7.27 4.66 -8.57
N SER A 12 6.71 5.31 -9.57
CA SER A 12 7.08 5.12 -10.97
C SER A 12 7.27 6.46 -11.68
N PRO A 13 8.43 6.70 -12.33
CA PRO A 13 8.64 7.82 -13.22
C PRO A 13 8.01 7.59 -14.60
N PHE A 14 7.39 6.42 -14.81
CA PHE A 14 6.80 6.05 -16.08
C PHE A 14 5.58 6.90 -16.42
N LYS A 15 5.27 6.94 -17.71
CA LYS A 15 4.05 7.57 -18.21
C LYS A 15 2.83 6.69 -17.90
N ASP A 16 1.63 7.29 -17.93
CA ASP A 16 0.34 6.60 -17.72
C ASP A 16 0.22 5.28 -18.48
N VAL A 17 0.62 5.27 -19.76
CA VAL A 17 0.56 4.08 -20.62
C VAL A 17 1.40 2.92 -20.08
N GLU A 18 2.63 3.20 -19.65
CA GLU A 18 3.57 2.18 -19.17
C GLU A 18 3.13 1.62 -17.80
N VAL A 19 2.58 2.46 -16.92
CA VAL A 19 1.99 2.01 -15.65
C VAL A 19 0.77 1.15 -15.90
N HIS A 20 -0.11 1.55 -16.84
CA HIS A 20 -1.29 0.77 -17.22
C HIS A 20 -0.92 -0.59 -17.83
N GLU A 21 0.11 -0.65 -18.68
CA GLU A 21 0.65 -1.91 -19.20
C GLU A 21 1.21 -2.82 -18.10
N LEU A 22 1.85 -2.25 -17.06
CA LEU A 22 2.31 -3.02 -15.92
C LEU A 22 1.13 -3.57 -15.10
N VAL A 23 0.11 -2.75 -14.85
CA VAL A 23 -1.13 -3.18 -14.17
C VAL A 23 -1.81 -4.31 -14.94
N SER A 24 -1.99 -4.14 -16.25
CA SER A 24 -2.58 -5.14 -17.14
C SER A 24 -1.77 -6.44 -17.15
N TYR A 25 -0.43 -6.34 -17.21
CA TYR A 25 0.45 -7.49 -17.12
C TYR A 25 0.28 -8.25 -15.79
N ILE A 26 0.28 -7.53 -14.66
CA ILE A 26 0.12 -8.13 -13.34
C ILE A 26 -1.25 -8.82 -13.21
N ALA A 27 -2.31 -8.15 -13.67
CA ALA A 27 -3.67 -8.67 -13.66
C ALA A 27 -3.78 -9.97 -14.46
N ALA A 28 -3.30 -9.98 -15.70
CA ALA A 28 -3.34 -11.16 -16.58
C ALA A 28 -2.46 -12.31 -16.08
N ARG A 29 -1.26 -12.00 -15.56
CA ARG A 29 -0.26 -13.01 -15.20
C ARG A 29 -0.52 -13.69 -13.87
N HIS A 30 -1.13 -12.98 -12.91
CA HIS A 30 -1.22 -13.43 -11.52
C HIS A 30 -2.64 -13.43 -10.95
N ALA A 31 -3.60 -12.77 -11.60
CA ALA A 31 -4.99 -12.65 -11.15
C ALA A 31 -5.10 -12.35 -9.64
N PRO A 32 -4.46 -11.27 -9.14
CA PRO A 32 -4.53 -10.94 -7.71
C PRO A 32 -5.98 -10.60 -7.33
N THR A 33 -6.32 -10.81 -6.05
CA THR A 33 -7.63 -10.40 -5.51
C THR A 33 -7.81 -8.89 -5.60
N CYS A 34 -6.74 -8.14 -5.37
CA CYS A 34 -6.68 -6.71 -5.63
C CYS A 34 -5.25 -6.28 -5.97
N LEU A 35 -5.14 -5.16 -6.68
CA LEU A 35 -3.90 -4.44 -6.88
C LEU A 35 -3.98 -3.14 -6.08
N ILE A 36 -2.94 -2.84 -5.31
CA ILE A 36 -2.86 -1.64 -4.48
C ILE A 36 -1.67 -0.81 -4.95
N THR A 37 -1.90 0.48 -5.21
CA THR A 37 -0.83 1.44 -5.48
C THR A 37 -0.42 2.15 -4.19
N GLY A 38 0.88 2.33 -4.01
CA GLY A 38 1.46 3.04 -2.87
C GLY A 38 1.71 4.53 -3.11
N GLY A 39 1.29 5.08 -4.25
CA GLY A 39 1.46 6.49 -4.61
C GLY A 39 2.65 6.76 -5.53
N ASP A 40 2.74 8.00 -5.99
CA ASP A 40 3.71 8.50 -6.97
C ASP A 40 3.68 7.67 -8.25
N LEU A 41 2.48 7.44 -8.77
CA LEU A 41 2.24 6.75 -10.04
C LEU A 41 1.41 7.64 -10.93
N LEU A 42 1.92 7.93 -12.12
CA LEU A 42 1.10 8.49 -13.19
C LEU A 42 0.16 7.37 -13.67
N ILE A 43 -1.04 7.30 -13.10
CA ILE A 43 -2.07 6.32 -13.46
C ILE A 43 -3.42 7.02 -13.52
N ASP A 44 -4.21 6.74 -14.55
CA ASP A 44 -5.64 7.04 -14.57
C ASP A 44 -6.44 5.92 -13.88
N PRO A 45 -6.96 6.14 -12.66
CA PRO A 45 -7.69 5.12 -11.91
C PRO A 45 -8.92 4.61 -12.68
N ALA A 46 -9.59 5.47 -13.45
CA ALA A 46 -10.81 5.10 -14.18
C ALA A 46 -10.55 4.14 -15.35
N LYS A 47 -9.34 4.13 -15.91
CA LYS A 47 -8.92 3.14 -16.90
C LYS A 47 -8.50 1.83 -16.25
N ALA A 48 -7.65 1.91 -15.23
CA ALA A 48 -7.03 0.74 -14.60
C ALA A 48 -8.01 -0.18 -13.84
N VAL A 49 -9.11 0.36 -13.31
CA VAL A 49 -10.16 -0.44 -12.65
C VAL A 49 -10.85 -1.46 -13.56
N LYS A 50 -10.72 -1.31 -14.88
CA LYS A 50 -11.30 -2.25 -15.85
C LYS A 50 -10.52 -3.58 -15.89
N ASP A 51 -9.25 -3.55 -15.51
CA ASP A 51 -8.36 -4.71 -15.61
C ASP A 51 -8.23 -5.47 -14.29
N VAL A 52 -8.42 -4.78 -13.15
CA VAL A 52 -8.25 -5.35 -11.82
C VAL A 52 -9.03 -4.57 -10.76
N HIS A 53 -9.39 -5.23 -9.65
CA HIS A 53 -9.86 -4.53 -8.45
C HIS A 53 -8.71 -3.68 -7.88
N LEU A 54 -8.72 -2.40 -8.20
CA LEU A 54 -7.70 -1.44 -7.84
C LEU A 54 -8.04 -0.74 -6.51
N LEU A 55 -7.02 -0.50 -5.69
CA LEU A 55 -7.05 0.49 -4.61
C LEU A 55 -5.87 1.43 -4.74
N VAL A 56 -6.10 2.71 -4.44
CA VAL A 56 -5.11 3.77 -4.64
C VAL A 56 -4.81 4.47 -3.32
N VAL A 57 -3.55 4.45 -2.91
CA VAL A 57 -2.98 5.39 -1.93
C VAL A 57 -2.23 6.46 -2.70
N SER A 58 -2.46 7.74 -2.36
CA SER A 58 -1.72 8.83 -3.00
C SER A 58 -0.27 8.88 -2.52
N GLY A 59 0.62 9.39 -3.34
CA GLY A 59 1.97 9.79 -2.98
C GLY A 59 2.06 11.25 -2.59
N ASP A 60 3.27 11.72 -2.28
CA ASP A 60 3.55 13.12 -1.98
C ASP A 60 3.78 13.96 -3.24
N MET A 61 4.12 13.31 -4.37
CA MET A 61 4.29 13.95 -5.67
C MET A 61 3.02 13.91 -6.53
N ASP A 62 2.01 13.16 -6.11
CA ASP A 62 0.72 13.10 -6.81
C ASP A 62 -0.08 14.39 -6.64
N ASP A 63 -0.99 14.67 -7.58
CA ASP A 63 -1.84 15.86 -7.52
C ASP A 63 -3.25 15.57 -6.97
N VAL A 64 -4.00 16.64 -6.73
CA VAL A 64 -5.40 16.56 -6.28
C VAL A 64 -6.32 15.94 -7.34
N TYR A 65 -5.93 15.97 -8.63
CA TYR A 65 -6.72 15.35 -9.69
C TYR A 65 -6.72 13.83 -9.57
N LEU A 66 -5.58 13.19 -9.28
CA LEU A 66 -5.49 11.74 -9.03
C LEU A 66 -6.47 11.33 -7.92
N THR A 67 -6.44 12.01 -6.77
CA THR A 67 -7.30 11.66 -5.64
C THR A 67 -8.78 11.90 -5.94
N LYS A 68 -9.13 12.95 -6.70
CA LYS A 68 -10.51 13.19 -7.18
C LYS A 68 -10.96 12.08 -8.13
N SER A 69 -10.13 11.70 -9.10
CA SER A 69 -10.42 10.63 -10.06
C SER A 69 -10.62 9.30 -9.34
N ALA A 70 -9.66 8.90 -8.49
CA ALA A 70 -9.76 7.69 -7.68
C ALA A 70 -11.00 7.66 -6.77
N ARG A 71 -11.40 8.82 -6.21
CA ARG A 71 -12.63 8.91 -5.42
C ARG A 71 -13.89 8.74 -6.27
N SER A 72 -13.91 9.29 -7.48
CA SER A 72 -15.07 9.22 -8.39
C SER A 72 -15.41 7.79 -8.82
N VAL A 73 -14.41 6.90 -8.89
CA VAL A 73 -14.58 5.46 -9.17
C VAL A 73 -14.45 4.59 -7.92
N ASN A 74 -14.51 5.18 -6.72
CA ASN A 74 -14.49 4.53 -5.41
C ASN A 74 -13.28 3.61 -5.13
N VAL A 75 -12.09 3.96 -5.63
CA VAL A 75 -10.84 3.21 -5.39
C VAL A 75 -9.83 3.93 -4.50
N LEU A 76 -10.05 5.21 -4.19
CA LEU A 76 -9.18 5.93 -3.25
C LEU A 76 -9.27 5.32 -1.84
N LEU A 77 -8.12 4.98 -1.27
CA LEU A 77 -7.95 4.37 0.06
C LEU A 77 -7.50 5.38 1.14
N ASP A 78 -6.99 6.55 0.74
CA ASP A 78 -6.56 7.62 1.63
C ASP A 78 -7.57 7.94 2.74
N GLY A 79 -7.18 7.69 3.99
CA GLY A 79 -8.00 7.96 5.17
C GLY A 79 -9.23 7.05 5.30
N ARG A 80 -9.29 5.94 4.56
CA ARG A 80 -10.42 4.99 4.54
C ARG A 80 -9.99 3.62 5.01
N VAL A 81 -11.00 2.82 5.37
CA VAL A 81 -10.88 1.39 5.64
C VAL A 81 -11.87 0.66 4.75
N VAL A 82 -11.42 -0.34 4.01
CA VAL A 82 -12.25 -1.18 3.13
C VAL A 82 -12.11 -2.65 3.53
N ASN A 83 -13.15 -3.44 3.32
CA ASN A 83 -13.10 -4.88 3.59
C ASN A 83 -12.89 -5.65 2.27
N ILE A 84 -11.87 -6.51 2.22
CA ILE A 84 -11.59 -7.37 1.07
C ILE A 84 -11.40 -8.80 1.58
N ASN A 85 -12.26 -9.74 1.16
CA ASN A 85 -12.24 -11.13 1.63
C ASN A 85 -12.17 -11.27 3.18
N GLY A 86 -12.83 -10.37 3.91
CA GLY A 86 -12.82 -10.37 5.37
C GLY A 86 -11.56 -9.78 6.01
N PHE A 87 -10.68 -9.14 5.23
CA PHE A 87 -9.55 -8.35 5.72
C PHE A 87 -9.88 -6.85 5.64
N ASN A 88 -9.70 -6.14 6.75
CA ASN A 88 -9.82 -4.70 6.80
C ASN A 88 -8.50 -4.05 6.36
N VAL A 89 -8.54 -3.36 5.22
CA VAL A 89 -7.40 -2.70 4.61
C VAL A 89 -7.57 -1.19 4.79
N ALA A 90 -6.60 -0.53 5.41
CA ALA A 90 -6.59 0.92 5.66
C ALA A 90 -5.52 1.63 4.83
N GLY A 91 -5.76 2.89 4.44
CA GLY A 91 -4.81 3.68 3.65
C GLY A 91 -4.39 5.00 4.29
N ILE A 92 -3.11 5.33 4.18
CA ILE A 92 -2.52 6.61 4.56
C ILE A 92 -1.74 7.17 3.35
N GLY A 93 -2.33 8.15 2.66
CA GLY A 93 -1.72 8.82 1.51
C GLY A 93 -0.60 9.78 1.88
N GLY A 94 0.18 10.17 0.87
CA GLY A 94 1.31 11.09 0.96
C GLY A 94 0.92 12.58 0.97
N LEU A 95 -0.26 12.93 0.45
CA LEU A 95 -0.72 14.33 0.39
C LEU A 95 -1.11 14.90 1.77
N GLU A 96 -1.87 14.13 2.56
CA GLU A 96 -2.36 14.56 3.87
C GLU A 96 -2.26 13.44 4.93
N PRO A 97 -1.05 12.92 5.21
CA PRO A 97 -0.85 11.73 6.05
C PRO A 97 -1.44 11.89 7.45
N SER A 98 -1.24 13.05 8.10
CA SER A 98 -1.75 13.29 9.46
C SER A 98 -3.29 13.31 9.51
N GLN A 99 -3.96 13.87 8.49
CA GLN A 99 -5.42 13.83 8.42
C GLN A 99 -5.94 12.42 8.12
N ASN A 100 -5.25 11.69 7.26
CA ASN A 100 -5.56 10.31 6.91
C ASN A 100 -5.51 9.41 8.16
N ILE A 101 -4.43 9.54 8.95
CA ILE A 101 -4.27 8.83 10.23
C ILE A 101 -5.46 9.11 11.15
N ARG A 102 -5.80 10.39 11.37
CA ARG A 102 -6.95 10.76 12.22
C ARG A 102 -8.26 10.14 11.74
N ARG A 103 -8.53 10.17 10.43
CA ARG A 103 -9.74 9.57 9.84
C ARG A 103 -9.79 8.05 10.07
N VAL A 104 -8.68 7.36 9.82
CA VAL A 104 -8.59 5.90 10.01
C VAL A 104 -8.78 5.54 11.49
N VAL A 105 -8.05 6.18 12.40
CA VAL A 105 -8.15 5.91 13.84
C VAL A 105 -9.57 6.13 14.35
N ASN A 106 -10.17 7.29 14.05
CA ASN A 106 -11.54 7.59 14.45
C ASN A 106 -12.56 6.58 13.89
N LEU A 107 -12.38 6.14 12.64
CA LEU A 107 -13.26 5.16 12.01
C LEU A 107 -13.14 3.79 12.70
N VAL A 108 -11.92 3.35 12.98
CA VAL A 108 -11.61 2.07 13.62
C VAL A 108 -12.17 2.04 15.05
N GLU A 109 -11.95 3.10 15.82
CA GLU A 109 -12.48 3.24 17.18
C GLU A 109 -14.01 3.23 17.20
N ARG A 110 -14.64 4.05 16.35
CA ARG A 110 -16.11 4.14 16.26
C ARG A 110 -16.76 2.81 15.88
N LEU A 111 -16.14 2.08 14.96
CA LEU A 111 -16.67 0.79 14.49
C LEU A 111 -16.21 -0.39 15.35
N LYS A 112 -15.35 -0.16 16.35
CA LYS A 112 -14.67 -1.22 17.12
C LYS A 112 -14.04 -2.27 16.19
N ALA A 113 -13.47 -1.80 15.09
CA ALA A 113 -12.89 -2.64 14.05
C ALA A 113 -11.40 -2.91 14.35
N HIS A 114 -10.83 -3.89 13.66
CA HIS A 114 -9.39 -4.13 13.61
C HIS A 114 -8.87 -3.78 12.21
N VAL A 115 -7.65 -3.25 12.10
CA VAL A 115 -6.98 -3.07 10.80
C VAL A 115 -6.03 -4.23 10.58
N ASP A 116 -6.27 -5.02 9.53
CA ASP A 116 -5.43 -6.17 9.23
C ASP A 116 -4.21 -5.78 8.41
N ILE A 117 -4.42 -4.87 7.47
CA ILE A 117 -3.41 -4.43 6.51
C ILE A 117 -3.46 -2.91 6.46
N LEU A 118 -2.31 -2.28 6.74
CA LEU A 118 -2.14 -0.85 6.57
C LEU A 118 -1.32 -0.60 5.31
N VAL A 119 -1.80 0.28 4.44
CA VAL A 119 -1.08 0.71 3.25
C VAL A 119 -0.72 2.17 3.47
N THR A 120 0.55 2.50 3.32
CA THR A 120 1.05 3.85 3.58
C THR A 120 1.99 4.27 2.47
N HIS A 121 1.91 5.54 2.07
CA HIS A 121 2.90 6.09 1.16
C HIS A 121 4.28 6.15 1.85
N PHE A 122 4.37 6.84 2.97
CA PHE A 122 5.62 6.98 3.70
C PHE A 122 5.91 5.74 4.57
N PRO A 123 7.19 5.30 4.66
CA PRO A 123 7.59 4.26 5.59
C PRO A 123 7.37 4.63 7.05
N PRO A 124 7.07 3.66 7.93
CA PRO A 124 7.24 3.85 9.35
C PRO A 124 8.70 4.16 9.66
N ARG A 125 8.96 5.23 10.42
CA ARG A 125 10.31 5.57 10.87
C ARG A 125 10.98 4.40 11.59
N GLY A 126 12.21 4.11 11.17
CA GLY A 126 13.01 2.98 11.65
C GLY A 126 12.97 1.73 10.77
N CYS A 127 12.09 1.66 9.75
CA CYS A 127 11.82 0.44 9.01
C CYS A 127 11.66 0.70 7.51
N LEU A 128 12.59 0.17 6.70
CA LEU A 128 12.69 0.42 5.24
C LEU A 128 12.75 1.92 4.88
N ASP A 129 13.27 2.76 5.76
CA ASP A 129 13.21 4.21 5.67
C ASP A 129 14.56 4.91 5.48
N SER A 130 15.66 4.16 5.42
CA SER A 130 17.00 4.73 5.31
C SER A 130 17.29 5.22 3.90
N VAL A 131 18.00 6.36 3.82
CA VAL A 131 18.59 6.91 2.60
C VAL A 131 20.09 6.91 2.83
N ASN A 132 20.73 5.80 2.49
CA ASN A 132 22.10 5.50 2.91
C ASN A 132 23.09 6.54 2.35
N GLU A 133 22.83 7.07 1.16
CA GLU A 133 23.66 8.06 0.47
C GLU A 133 23.70 9.40 1.23
N LEU A 134 22.66 9.71 2.00
CA LEU A 134 22.52 10.96 2.74
C LEU A 134 22.61 10.77 4.26
N GLY A 135 22.65 9.53 4.76
CA GLY A 135 22.63 9.23 6.19
C GLY A 135 21.33 9.65 6.90
N VAL A 136 20.24 9.86 6.16
CA VAL A 136 18.95 10.32 6.70
C VAL A 136 17.88 9.23 6.65
N ARG A 137 16.74 9.52 7.28
CA ARG A 137 15.54 8.68 7.28
C ARG A 137 14.35 9.45 6.72
N ARG A 138 13.67 8.86 5.75
CA ARG A 138 12.44 9.42 5.12
C ARG A 138 11.14 8.98 5.78
N GLY A 139 11.23 8.05 6.73
CA GLY A 139 10.05 7.49 7.39
C GLY A 139 9.46 8.47 8.40
N LEU A 140 8.14 8.48 8.48
CA LEU A 140 7.38 9.35 9.36
C LEU A 140 7.21 8.71 10.74
N LEU A 141 7.35 9.53 11.79
CA LEU A 141 7.14 9.07 13.16
C LEU A 141 5.65 8.74 13.38
N GLU A 142 4.74 9.55 12.83
CA GLU A 142 3.30 9.30 12.98
C GLU A 142 2.86 7.98 12.35
N VAL A 143 3.54 7.52 11.29
CA VAL A 143 3.29 6.21 10.68
C VAL A 143 3.77 5.07 11.61
N SER A 144 4.89 5.24 12.30
CA SER A 144 5.30 4.27 13.33
C SER A 144 4.34 4.25 14.52
N ASP A 145 3.83 5.41 14.92
CA ASP A 145 2.89 5.55 16.04
C ASP A 145 1.55 4.90 15.72
N VAL A 146 1.00 5.15 14.53
CA VAL A 146 -0.26 4.53 14.11
C VAL A 146 -0.09 3.01 13.89
N CYS A 147 1.07 2.53 13.45
CA CYS A 147 1.38 1.10 13.42
C CYS A 147 1.34 0.46 14.82
N ARG A 148 1.79 1.17 15.85
CA ARG A 148 1.72 0.69 17.24
C ARG A 148 0.29 0.72 17.78
N LEU A 149 -0.46 1.78 17.45
CA LEU A 149 -1.84 1.96 17.90
C LEU A 149 -2.79 0.93 17.26
N LEU A 150 -2.74 0.77 15.94
CA LEU A 150 -3.64 -0.10 15.19
C LEU A 150 -3.19 -1.57 15.18
N ASN A 151 -1.89 -1.83 15.42
CA ASN A 151 -1.25 -3.14 15.42
C ASN A 151 -1.63 -4.04 14.20
N PRO A 152 -1.49 -3.55 12.96
CA PRO A 152 -1.85 -4.34 11.78
C PRO A 152 -0.94 -5.55 11.61
N SER A 153 -1.44 -6.64 11.02
CA SER A 153 -0.60 -7.82 10.73
C SER A 153 0.43 -7.55 9.63
N LEU A 154 0.11 -6.62 8.71
CA LEU A 154 0.92 -6.25 7.57
C LEU A 154 0.87 -4.75 7.33
N VAL A 155 2.03 -4.17 7.01
CA VAL A 155 2.15 -2.82 6.44
C VAL A 155 2.76 -2.93 5.04
N LEU A 156 2.07 -2.40 4.04
CA LEU A 156 2.63 -2.17 2.71
C LEU A 156 3.05 -0.70 2.63
N THR A 157 4.33 -0.45 2.33
CA THR A 157 4.87 0.90 2.28
C THR A 157 5.53 1.24 0.96
N ALA A 158 5.36 2.48 0.52
CA ALA A 158 5.99 3.05 -0.65
C ALA A 158 7.17 3.95 -0.27
N HIS A 159 7.54 4.87 -1.18
CA HIS A 159 8.50 5.96 -1.01
C HIS A 159 9.94 5.52 -0.66
N SER A 160 10.17 4.22 -0.48
CA SER A 160 11.47 3.59 -0.31
C SER A 160 11.95 2.93 -1.60
N ARG A 161 13.13 3.32 -2.09
CA ARG A 161 13.79 2.66 -3.24
C ARG A 161 14.11 1.19 -2.95
N ARG A 162 14.30 0.85 -1.68
CA ARG A 162 14.66 -0.50 -1.24
C ARG A 162 13.43 -1.39 -1.22
N ALA A 163 13.41 -2.39 -2.09
CA ALA A 163 12.52 -3.52 -1.96
C ALA A 163 12.95 -4.40 -0.76
N GLY A 164 12.00 -4.90 0.01
CA GLY A 164 12.32 -5.84 1.09
C GLY A 164 11.27 -5.93 2.17
N VAL A 165 11.67 -6.62 3.25
CA VAL A 165 10.86 -6.86 4.44
C VAL A 165 11.61 -6.34 5.66
N CYS A 166 10.88 -5.74 6.58
CA CYS A 166 11.34 -5.33 7.90
C CYS A 166 10.24 -5.68 8.92
N VAL A 167 10.62 -5.82 10.18
CA VAL A 167 9.67 -6.10 11.28
C VAL A 167 9.83 -5.02 12.32
N LEU A 168 8.74 -4.34 12.65
CA LEU A 168 8.72 -3.36 13.75
C LEU A 168 8.86 -4.10 15.09
N SER A 169 9.27 -3.41 16.16
CA SER A 169 9.54 -4.03 17.47
C SER A 169 8.33 -4.77 18.05
N GLN A 170 7.11 -4.34 17.73
CA GLN A 170 5.86 -4.99 18.15
C GLN A 170 5.46 -6.20 17.27
N GLY A 171 6.29 -6.62 16.31
CA GLY A 171 6.05 -7.81 15.47
C GLY A 171 5.29 -7.55 14.16
N VAL A 172 4.91 -6.31 13.87
CA VAL A 172 4.26 -5.93 12.60
C VAL A 172 5.25 -6.07 11.43
N ARG A 173 4.87 -6.83 10.39
CA ARG A 173 5.67 -6.99 9.17
C ARG A 173 5.43 -5.81 8.23
N VAL A 174 6.51 -5.18 7.78
CA VAL A 174 6.50 -4.07 6.80
C VAL A 174 7.15 -4.55 5.51
N ILE A 175 6.49 -4.32 4.38
CA ILE A 175 6.95 -4.73 3.06
C ILE A 175 6.95 -3.52 2.12
N SER A 176 8.07 -3.33 1.42
CA SER A 176 8.20 -2.37 0.32
C SER A 176 8.46 -3.11 -0.97
N ALA A 177 7.75 -2.76 -2.05
CA ALA A 177 8.02 -3.28 -3.39
C ALA A 177 9.32 -2.70 -3.99
N GLY A 178 9.87 -1.65 -3.39
CA GLY A 178 10.81 -0.77 -4.08
C GLY A 178 10.09 0.11 -5.10
N PHE A 179 10.87 0.80 -5.92
CA PHE A 179 10.31 1.63 -6.99
C PHE A 179 9.96 0.77 -8.20
N ALA A 180 8.83 1.10 -8.82
CA ALA A 180 8.36 0.49 -10.04
C ALA A 180 9.10 1.01 -11.28
N ASP A 181 10.01 1.99 -11.17
CA ASP A 181 10.94 2.41 -12.24
C ASP A 181 11.78 1.27 -12.83
N GLU A 182 11.98 0.22 -12.04
CA GLU A 182 12.61 -1.02 -12.48
C GLU A 182 11.59 -2.12 -12.80
N LEU A 183 10.34 -1.76 -13.11
CA LEU A 183 9.21 -2.68 -13.34
C LEU A 183 8.98 -3.65 -12.17
N ARG A 184 9.38 -3.26 -10.95
CA ARG A 184 9.24 -4.07 -9.75
C ARG A 184 7.85 -3.99 -9.17
N TYR A 185 7.42 -5.10 -8.59
CA TYR A 185 6.19 -5.23 -7.82
C TYR A 185 6.36 -6.37 -6.81
N VAL A 186 5.47 -6.42 -5.81
CA VAL A 186 5.43 -7.53 -4.87
C VAL A 186 4.05 -8.18 -4.89
N LEU A 187 4.01 -9.51 -4.94
CA LEU A 187 2.81 -10.28 -4.66
C LEU A 187 2.83 -10.72 -3.20
N VAL A 188 1.80 -10.35 -2.46
CA VAL A 188 1.65 -10.70 -1.05
C VAL A 188 0.41 -11.56 -0.86
N LYS A 189 0.61 -12.78 -0.35
CA LYS A 189 -0.48 -13.67 0.04
C LYS A 189 -0.64 -13.62 1.56
N VAL A 190 -1.80 -13.17 2.01
CA VAL A 190 -2.20 -13.13 3.42
C VAL A 190 -3.22 -14.23 3.67
N ILE A 191 -2.97 -15.08 4.65
CA ILE A 191 -3.86 -16.21 5.00
C ILE A 191 -4.23 -16.10 6.48
N ARG A 192 -5.54 -16.10 6.77
CA ARG A 192 -6.06 -16.11 8.15
C ARG A 192 -6.61 -17.49 8.51
N LEU A 193 -6.08 -18.05 9.59
CA LEU A 193 -6.50 -19.30 10.23
C LEU A 193 -6.86 -19.03 11.69
N GLY A 194 -8.15 -18.77 11.95
CA GLY A 194 -8.59 -18.29 13.26
C GLY A 194 -7.95 -16.94 13.59
N LYS A 195 -7.16 -16.89 14.67
CA LYS A 195 -6.39 -15.69 15.07
C LYS A 195 -5.01 -15.60 14.42
N ALA A 196 -4.51 -16.67 13.80
CA ALA A 196 -3.19 -16.68 13.19
C ALA A 196 -3.21 -16.08 11.78
N VAL A 197 -2.20 -15.26 11.46
CA VAL A 197 -2.02 -14.64 10.14
C VAL A 197 -0.65 -15.01 9.57
N SER A 198 -0.67 -15.72 8.44
CA SER A 198 0.53 -16.04 7.65
C SER A 198 0.64 -15.08 6.47
N ILE A 199 1.86 -14.56 6.22
CA ILE A 199 2.14 -13.62 5.14
C ILE A 199 3.28 -14.18 4.32
N TYR A 200 3.06 -14.31 3.02
CA TYR A 200 4.07 -14.73 2.04
C TYR A 200 4.25 -13.62 1.03
N ALA A 201 5.49 -13.22 0.76
CA ALA A 201 5.81 -12.15 -0.17
C ALA A 201 6.75 -12.65 -1.26
N ARG A 202 6.44 -12.32 -2.51
CA ARG A 202 7.26 -12.62 -3.68
C ARG A 202 7.55 -11.34 -4.43
N PHE A 203 8.80 -10.89 -4.38
CA PHE A 203 9.30 -9.74 -5.11
C PHE A 203 9.55 -10.14 -6.57
N LEU A 204 9.03 -9.35 -7.50
CA LEU A 204 9.01 -9.66 -8.92
C LEU A 204 9.35 -8.43 -9.75
N LYS A 205 9.72 -8.69 -11.00
CA LYS A 205 9.99 -7.71 -12.04
C LYS A 205 9.32 -8.18 -13.34
N LYS A 206 8.72 -7.27 -14.12
CA LYS A 206 8.25 -7.58 -15.48
C LYS A 206 9.50 -7.72 -16.38
N ASN A 207 9.60 -8.85 -17.07
CA ASN A 207 10.63 -9.12 -18.08
C ASN A 207 10.06 -8.88 -19.47
#